data_AF-A0A559PMP2-F1
#
_entry.id   AF-A0A559PMP2-F1
#
_cell.length_a   1.000
_cell.length_b   1.000
_cell.length_c   1.000
_cell.angle_alpha   90.00
_cell.angle_beta   90.00
_cell.angle_gamma   90.00
#
_symmetry.space_group_name_H-M   'P 1'
#
loop_
_entity.id
_entity.type
_entity.pdbx_description
1 polymer ?
#
loop_
_entity_poly.entity_id
_entity_poly.type
_entity_poly.pdbx_seq_one_letter_code
_entity_poly.pdbx_strand_id
1 'polypeptide(L)' 'MDIIKEAKKFEKSKMSNMSTSDRVAASRKAKKLILAINEIYKETGDPILMDLMKLLTTKKKKIEVRLKGRQ' A
#
# COMPACT_ATOMS: atom_id res chain seq x y z
N MET A 1 10.24 12.17 7.46
CA MET A 1 10.63 10.92 6.76
C MET A 1 9.67 10.74 5.60
N ASP A 2 10.12 10.88 4.35
CA ASP A 2 9.26 10.92 3.16
C ASP A 2 8.29 9.74 3.06
N ILE A 3 7.00 10.02 3.28
CA ILE A 3 5.89 9.06 3.09
C ILE A 3 5.96 8.46 1.69
N ILE A 4 6.34 9.26 0.69
CA ILE A 4 6.55 8.84 -0.70
C ILE A 4 7.70 7.82 -0.81
N LYS A 5 8.80 8.02 -0.06
CA LYS A 5 9.94 7.08 -0.07
C LYS A 5 9.56 5.76 0.60
N GLU A 6 8.80 5.80 1.68
CA GLU A 6 8.29 4.59 2.32
C GLU A 6 7.28 3.85 1.43
N ALA A 7 6.40 4.59 0.75
CA ALA A 7 5.48 4.04 -0.24
C ALA A 7 6.21 3.36 -1.40
N LYS A 8 7.25 3.99 -1.96
CA LYS A 8 8.09 3.39 -3.00
C LYS A 8 8.84 2.14 -2.51
N LYS A 9 9.34 2.14 -1.27
CA LYS A 9 9.94 0.93 -0.66
C LYS A 9 8.91 -0.19 -0.50
N PHE A 10 7.70 0.16 -0.06
CA PHE A 10 6.62 -0.80 0.08
C PHE A 10 6.15 -1.33 -1.26
N GLU A 11 6.14 -0.52 -2.32
CA GLU A 11 5.80 -0.93 -3.68
C GLU A 11 6.81 -1.96 -4.22
N LYS A 12 8.12 -1.73 -3.99
CA LYS A 12 9.20 -2.65 -4.40
C LYS A 12 9.35 -3.92 -3.55
N SER A 13 8.73 -3.99 -2.37
CA SER A 13 8.90 -5.15 -1.47
C SER A 13 8.32 -6.43 -2.07
N LYS A 14 9.04 -7.56 -1.95
CA LYS A 14 8.51 -8.85 -2.37
C LYS A 14 7.51 -9.35 -1.32
N MET A 15 6.40 -9.93 -1.78
CA MET A 15 5.34 -10.48 -0.91
C MET A 15 5.29 -12.01 -0.95
N SER A 16 6.46 -12.62 -1.09
CA SER A 16 6.69 -14.07 -1.02
C SER A 16 6.85 -14.50 0.44
N ASN A 17 6.45 -15.74 0.77
CA ASN A 17 6.69 -16.41 2.06
C ASN A 17 6.22 -15.64 3.32
N MET A 18 5.18 -14.81 3.18
CA MET A 18 4.61 -14.08 4.31
C MET A 18 3.69 -14.96 5.16
N SER A 19 3.90 -14.94 6.48
CA SER A 19 2.95 -15.51 7.45
C SER A 19 1.63 -14.72 7.46
N THR A 20 0.61 -15.25 8.13
CA THR A 20 -0.66 -14.53 8.32
C THR A 20 -0.46 -13.21 9.06
N SER A 21 0.40 -13.18 10.09
CA SER A 21 0.75 -11.97 10.84
C SER A 21 1.40 -10.91 9.94
N ASP A 22 2.38 -11.32 9.12
CA ASP A 22 3.06 -10.42 8.18
C ASP A 22 2.08 -9.81 7.18
N ARG A 23 1.12 -10.60 6.69
CA ARG A 23 0.08 -10.13 5.77
C ARG A 23 -0.84 -9.12 6.44
N VAL A 24 -1.25 -9.34 7.69
CA VAL A 24 -2.05 -8.36 8.44
C VAL A 24 -1.27 -7.05 8.62
N ALA A 25 -0.02 -7.13 9.05
CA ALA A 25 0.84 -5.96 9.22
C ALA A 25 1.04 -5.20 7.90
N ALA A 26 1.31 -5.91 6.80
CA ALA A 26 1.47 -5.32 5.48
C ALA A 26 0.19 -4.68 4.95
N SER A 27 -0.98 -5.28 5.19
CA SER A 27 -2.28 -4.69 4.80
C SER A 27 -2.55 -3.39 5.55
N ARG A 28 -2.31 -3.37 6.88
CA ARG A 28 -2.43 -2.17 7.71
C ARG A 28 -1.45 -1.08 7.26
N LYS A 29 -0.20 -1.45 6.98
CA LYS A 29 0.83 -0.53 6.48
C LYS A 29 0.45 0.07 5.12
N ALA A 30 -0.05 -0.73 4.20
CA ALA A 30 -0.53 -0.25 2.91
C ALA A 30 -1.67 0.76 3.07
N LYS A 31 -2.66 0.48 3.95
CA LYS A 31 -3.77 1.41 4.24
C LYS A 31 -3.25 2.74 4.79
N LYS A 32 -2.31 2.70 5.74
CA LYS A 32 -1.70 3.90 6.33
C LYS A 32 -1.01 4.76 5.26
N LEU A 33 -0.23 4.13 4.39
CA LEU A 33 0.48 4.83 3.31
C LEU A 33 -0.48 5.47 2.30
N ILE A 34 -1.55 4.77 1.90
CA ILE A 34 -2.55 5.30 0.98
C ILE A 34 -3.24 6.54 1.57
N LEU A 35 -3.67 6.48 2.84
CA LEU A 35 -4.32 7.63 3.50
C LEU A 35 -3.38 8.83 3.62
N ALA A 36 -2.12 8.58 3.99
CA ALA A 36 -1.11 9.63 4.10
C ALA A 36 -0.79 10.26 2.73
N ILE A 37 -0.75 9.48 1.64
CA ILE A 37 -0.59 10.04 0.29
C ILE A 37 -1.82 10.83 -0.14
N ASN A 38 -3.03 10.41 0.26
CA ASN A 38 -4.26 11.11 -0.06
C ASN A 38 -4.32 12.52 0.56
N GLU A 39 -3.75 12.72 1.76
CA GLU A 39 -3.62 14.04 2.36
C GLU A 39 -2.76 14.97 1.49
N ILE A 40 -1.59 14.50 1.03
CA ILE A 40 -0.70 15.25 0.13
C ILE A 40 -1.37 15.49 -1.23
N TYR A 41 -2.09 14.50 -1.76
CA TYR A 41 -2.81 14.62 -3.03
C TYR A 41 -3.90 15.70 -2.97
N LYS A 42 -4.62 15.83 -1.85
CA LYS A 42 -5.66 16.86 -1.69
C LYS A 42 -5.09 18.28 -1.75
N GLU A 43 -3.85 18.48 -1.29
CA GLU A 43 -3.20 19.78 -1.30
C GLU A 43 -2.55 20.10 -2.66
N THR A 44 -1.99 19.08 -3.33
CA THR A 44 -1.17 19.28 -4.55
C THR A 44 -1.92 19.00 -5.85
N GLY A 45 -2.93 18.12 -5.83
CA GLY A 45 -3.61 17.63 -7.03
C GLY A 45 -2.73 16.82 -7.98
N ASP A 46 -1.54 16.38 -7.54
CA ASP A 46 -0.54 15.77 -8.43
C ASP A 46 -0.99 14.38 -8.93
N PRO A 47 -1.15 14.17 -10.26
CA PRO A 47 -1.52 12.88 -10.83
C PRO A 47 -0.52 11.76 -10.50
N ILE A 48 0.76 12.07 -10.25
CA ILE A 48 1.78 11.08 -9.87
C ILE A 48 1.43 10.41 -8.53
N LEU A 49 0.88 11.18 -7.58
CA LEU A 49 0.44 10.64 -6.29
C LEU A 49 -0.76 9.70 -6.46
N MET A 50 -1.66 10.03 -7.38
CA MET A 50 -2.80 9.18 -7.73
C MET A 50 -2.35 7.82 -8.27
N ASP A 51 -1.39 7.80 -9.18
CA ASP A 51 -0.87 6.55 -9.74
C ASP A 51 -0.15 5.71 -8.67
N LEU A 52 0.59 6.35 -7.77
CA LEU A 52 1.19 5.68 -6.61
C LEU A 52 0.12 5.07 -5.68
N MET A 53 -0.98 5.77 -5.43
CA MET A 53 -2.11 5.24 -4.65
C MET A 53 -2.76 4.03 -5.33
N LYS A 54 -2.97 4.06 -6.65
CA LYS A 54 -3.53 2.93 -7.42
C LYS A 54 -2.64 1.69 -7.33
N LEU A 55 -1.31 1.86 -7.44
CA LEU A 55 -0.34 0.78 -7.30
C LEU A 55 -0.39 0.15 -5.90
N LEU A 56 -0.37 0.99 -4.86
CA LEU A 56 -0.48 0.53 -3.47
C LEU A 56 -1.81 -0.16 -3.18
N THR A 57 -2.91 0.33 -3.75
CA THR A 57 -4.25 -0.24 -3.58
C THR A 57 -4.34 -1.63 -4.21
N THR A 58 -3.82 -1.79 -5.43
CA THR A 58 -3.71 -3.11 -6.09
C THR A 58 -2.90 -4.08 -5.25
N LYS A 59 -1.77 -3.61 -4.70
CA LYS A 59 -0.90 -4.43 -3.85
C LYS A 59 -1.62 -4.84 -2.56
N LYS A 60 -2.28 -3.91 -1.88
CA LYS A 60 -3.11 -4.17 -0.69
C LYS A 60 -4.20 -5.19 -0.97
N LYS A 61 -4.94 -5.05 -2.07
CA LYS A 61 -6.00 -5.98 -2.50
C LYS A 61 -5.45 -7.40 -2.65
N LYS A 62 -4.27 -7.58 -3.25
CA LYS A 62 -3.62 -8.91 -3.35
C LYS A 62 -3.31 -9.53 -1.99
N ILE A 63 -2.91 -8.72 -1.00
CA ILE A 63 -2.67 -9.22 0.38
C ILE A 63 -3.99 -9.62 1.02
N GLU A 64 -5.04 -8.80 0.89
CA GLU A 64 -6.34 -9.06 1.49
C GLU A 64 -7.01 -10.30 0.92
N VAL A 65 -6.93 -10.54 -0.40
CA VAL A 65 -7.41 -11.79 -1.02
C VAL A 65 -6.69 -13.00 -0.44
N ARG A 66 -5.37 -12.91 -0.20
CA ARG A 66 -4.60 -13.99 0.44
C ARG A 66 -4.87 -14.15 1.94
N LEU A 67 -5.42 -13.14 2.61
CA LEU A 67 -5.81 -13.19 4.02
C LEU A 67 -7.21 -13.78 4.18
N LYS A 68 -8.16 -13.37 3.34
CA LYS A 68 -9.55 -13.83 3.40
C LYS A 68 -9.74 -15.23 2.81
N GLY A 69 -8.75 -15.75 2.09
CA GLY A 69 -8.91 -16.95 1.27
C GLY A 69 -9.60 -16.62 -0.06
N ARG A 70 -9.45 -17.50 -1.06
CA ARG A 70 -10.24 -17.42 -2.31
C ARG A 70 -11.68 -17.78 -1.96
N GLN A 71 -12.49 -16.77 -1.62
CA GLN A 71 -13.95 -16.81 -1.71
C GLN A 71 -14.38 -15.73 -2.69
#